data_AF-A0A1X2A354-F1
#
_entry.id   AF-A0A1X2A354-F1
#
_cell.length_a   1.000
_cell.length_b   1.000
_cell.length_c   1.000
_cell.angle_alpha   90.00
_cell.angle_beta   90.00
_cell.angle_gamma   90.00
#
_symmetry.space_group_name_H-M   'P 1'
#
loop_
_entity.id
_entity.type
_entity.pdbx_description
1 polymer ?
#
loop_
_entity_poly.entity_id
_entity_poly.type
_entity_poly.pdbx_seq_one_letter_code
_entity_poly.pdbx_strand_id
1 'polypeptide(L)'
;MGRLVSVNVGLPKNVQWRDKTIYTGIWKTPVDGPVMVRRLNIDGDGQGDLAGHGGEQRAVMVYQVESYDFWRTYLGREDLEPGHFGENFTISGLADDEVCIGDRYRIGEAEFEVTQPRVTCFRVGMRTDEPRMPNLLVSQRRPGFYFRVISEGVVRAGDDIVRTRRGRHELSVADVDALLYLPNRDDEQLRKAVDVPALSPGWQQSFRDLLAESASAAAPPSAVEPPWVGFRPLRVTGRHRESPQVLSIRLESADHTALPPPLPGQYLPLRLVGAAEPAPLRSYSLSGDPGAGVYRISVKREERGLVSRWLHSHARPGSVIEAAAPRGDFYLTEGGDPVVLLSAGIGATPVLAMLYALSAARSGRDVWWVHSTRNPQTLVFAEEVAALVDSLPHGRQRVFYTETQGRLDRESIAALGVPTNAIAYLCGPTQFMADARDWLTAAGFDPAHIHSELFGALPSINPGVVETGVRRTPHPPGGPAGTGPAITFARSGLTVNWSADYASILDLAEACDVPTRFSCRSGVCHVCVTGVVAGTTTYAQPPLEAPGEGEVLICSAVPGSELVLDL
;
A
#
# COMPACT_ATOMS: atom_id res chain seq x y z
N MET A 1 3.63 -2.35 -43.66
CA MET A 1 4.87 -1.62 -43.28
C MET A 1 4.45 -0.52 -42.34
N GLY A 2 5.07 -0.40 -41.16
CA GLY A 2 4.64 0.57 -40.16
C GLY A 2 5.03 2.00 -40.54
N ARG A 3 4.21 2.98 -40.15
CA ARG A 3 4.46 4.40 -40.45
C ARG A 3 4.17 5.28 -39.25
N LEU A 4 5.01 6.28 -39.01
CA LEU A 4 4.78 7.33 -38.03
C LEU A 4 3.71 8.28 -38.58
N VAL A 5 2.53 8.31 -37.98
CA VAL A 5 1.38 9.10 -38.45
C VAL A 5 1.40 10.50 -37.83
N SER A 6 1.70 10.59 -36.52
CA SER A 6 1.78 11.86 -35.80
C SER A 6 2.89 11.83 -34.76
N VAL A 7 3.55 12.97 -34.58
CA VAL A 7 4.39 13.27 -33.42
C VAL A 7 3.60 14.21 -32.53
N ASN A 8 3.34 13.81 -31.29
CA ASN A 8 2.57 14.57 -30.32
C ASN A 8 3.46 14.92 -29.12
N VAL A 9 3.41 16.17 -28.68
CA VAL A 9 4.17 16.64 -27.52
C VAL A 9 3.28 17.46 -26.58
N GLY A 10 3.65 17.52 -25.31
CA GLY A 10 2.99 18.38 -24.34
C GLY A 10 3.79 18.51 -23.05
N LEU A 11 3.99 19.74 -22.59
CA LEU A 11 4.59 19.97 -21.27
C LEU A 11 3.58 19.65 -20.15
N PRO A 12 4.02 19.03 -19.05
CA PRO A 12 3.15 18.75 -17.92
C PRO A 12 2.57 20.03 -17.35
N LYS A 13 1.28 19.98 -17.03
CA LYS A 13 0.53 21.10 -16.46
C LYS A 13 -0.36 20.65 -15.32
N ASN A 14 -0.74 21.60 -14.48
CA ASN A 14 -1.77 21.40 -13.47
C ASN A 14 -3.14 21.38 -14.15
N VAL A 15 -3.93 20.36 -13.86
CA VAL A 15 -5.30 20.21 -14.31
C VAL A 15 -6.19 19.99 -13.11
N GLN A 16 -7.28 20.74 -13.03
CA GLN A 16 -8.33 20.48 -12.04
C GLN A 16 -9.12 19.26 -12.49
N TRP A 17 -9.17 18.25 -11.64
CA TRP A 17 -9.95 17.06 -11.87
C TRP A 17 -10.59 16.62 -10.57
N ARG A 18 -11.92 16.72 -10.52
CA ARG A 18 -12.69 16.67 -9.26
C ARG A 18 -12.17 17.75 -8.29
N ASP A 19 -12.08 17.46 -7.01
CA ASP A 19 -11.60 18.40 -5.98
C ASP A 19 -10.06 18.40 -5.83
N LYS A 20 -9.33 17.92 -6.84
CA LYS A 20 -7.87 17.75 -6.79
C LYS A 20 -7.17 18.41 -7.97
N THR A 21 -5.94 18.86 -7.71
CA THR A 21 -5.01 19.29 -8.75
C THR A 21 -4.13 18.12 -9.16
N ILE A 22 -4.15 17.78 -10.45
CA ILE A 22 -3.33 16.73 -11.04
C ILE A 22 -2.25 17.36 -11.91
N TYR A 23 -0.98 17.05 -11.62
CA TYR A 23 0.15 17.42 -12.47
C TYR A 23 0.45 16.31 -13.47
N THR A 24 0.36 16.61 -14.76
CA THR A 24 0.31 15.58 -15.81
C THR A 24 0.68 16.09 -17.20
N GLY A 25 1.37 15.25 -17.98
CA GLY A 25 1.66 15.41 -19.41
C GLY A 25 0.76 14.57 -20.33
N ILE A 26 -0.42 14.14 -19.86
CA ILE A 26 -1.36 13.34 -20.68
C ILE A 26 -1.99 14.16 -21.82
N TRP A 27 -1.99 15.49 -21.74
CA TRP A 27 -2.42 16.36 -22.84
C TRP A 27 -1.25 16.60 -23.79
N LYS A 28 -1.23 15.84 -24.88
CA LYS A 28 -0.32 16.04 -26.00
C LYS A 28 -1.10 16.49 -27.23
N THR A 29 -0.45 17.27 -28.07
CA THR A 29 -1.01 17.75 -29.35
C THR A 29 -0.03 17.45 -30.49
N PRO A 30 -0.52 17.15 -31.69
CA PRO A 30 0.32 17.01 -32.88
C PRO A 30 1.21 18.23 -33.10
N VAL A 31 2.42 18.00 -33.59
CA VAL A 31 3.33 19.05 -34.07
C VAL A 31 3.71 18.83 -35.52
N ASP A 32 3.82 19.94 -36.24
CA ASP A 32 4.21 19.94 -37.64
C ASP A 32 5.73 19.91 -37.81
N GLY A 33 6.20 19.17 -38.80
CA GLY A 33 7.60 19.16 -39.21
C GLY A 33 8.51 18.24 -38.38
N PRO A 34 9.85 18.35 -38.61
CA PRO A 34 10.85 17.54 -37.92
C PRO A 34 11.02 17.94 -36.46
N VAL A 35 11.11 16.93 -35.59
CA VAL A 35 11.30 17.10 -34.14
C VAL A 35 12.47 16.25 -33.67
N MET A 36 13.28 16.80 -32.78
CA MET A 36 14.41 16.08 -32.19
C MET A 36 13.91 15.16 -31.07
N VAL A 37 14.31 13.89 -31.13
CA VAL A 37 14.12 12.90 -30.08
C VAL A 37 15.37 12.84 -29.22
N ARG A 38 15.19 12.95 -27.90
CA ARG A 38 16.24 12.90 -26.88
C ARG A 38 16.18 11.61 -26.09
N ARG A 39 17.22 11.30 -25.32
CA ARG A 39 17.29 10.10 -24.48
C ARG A 39 16.09 9.91 -23.56
N LEU A 40 15.51 11.00 -23.05
CA LEU A 40 14.45 10.96 -22.04
C LEU A 40 13.07 11.40 -22.55
N ASN A 41 12.98 12.09 -23.69
CA ASN A 41 11.74 12.68 -24.21
C ASN A 41 11.89 13.10 -25.68
N ILE A 42 10.88 13.80 -26.20
CA ILE A 42 10.90 14.50 -27.48
C ILE A 42 10.97 16.00 -27.19
N ASP A 43 11.71 16.78 -28.00
CA ASP A 43 11.75 18.23 -27.84
C ASP A 43 10.32 18.82 -27.90
N GLY A 44 9.93 19.57 -26.86
CA GLY A 44 8.57 20.09 -26.67
C GLY A 44 7.68 19.23 -25.75
N ASP A 45 8.12 18.02 -25.37
CA ASP A 45 7.42 17.12 -24.46
C ASP A 45 8.05 17.11 -23.06
N GLY A 46 7.23 16.83 -22.03
CA GLY A 46 7.76 16.64 -20.68
C GLY A 46 7.01 15.57 -19.88
N GLN A 47 7.68 15.07 -18.84
CA GLN A 47 7.17 14.02 -17.97
C GLN A 47 6.80 14.62 -16.61
N GLY A 48 5.52 14.54 -16.24
CA GLY A 48 5.00 15.18 -15.02
C GLY A 48 5.35 14.47 -13.72
N ASP A 49 5.82 13.23 -13.79
CA ASP A 49 6.14 12.41 -12.62
C ASP A 49 7.26 11.44 -13.00
N LEU A 50 8.50 11.77 -12.63
CA LEU A 50 9.68 10.96 -12.91
C LEU A 50 9.78 9.71 -12.03
N ALA A 51 9.06 9.65 -10.90
CA ALA A 51 9.08 8.49 -10.01
C ALA A 51 8.16 7.37 -10.51
N GLY A 52 7.03 7.73 -11.17
CA GLY A 52 6.02 6.76 -11.58
C GLY A 52 5.67 6.73 -13.07
N HIS A 53 5.99 7.77 -13.87
CA HIS A 53 5.41 7.99 -15.21
C HIS A 53 6.41 8.54 -16.25
N GLY A 54 7.70 8.52 -15.93
CA GLY A 54 8.77 9.02 -16.81
C GLY A 54 10.06 8.21 -16.68
N GLY A 55 11.15 8.78 -17.17
CA GLY A 55 12.47 8.16 -17.20
C GLY A 55 12.77 7.44 -18.52
N GLU A 56 13.99 6.92 -18.62
CA GLU A 56 14.53 6.31 -19.85
C GLU A 56 13.64 5.20 -20.40
N GLN A 57 13.04 4.38 -19.53
CA GLN A 57 12.19 3.26 -19.93
C GLN A 57 10.85 3.68 -20.52
N ARG A 58 10.49 4.97 -20.47
CA ARG A 58 9.19 5.52 -20.89
C ARG A 58 9.34 6.82 -21.67
N ALA A 59 10.44 6.95 -22.41
CA ALA A 59 10.79 8.17 -23.11
C ALA A 59 9.75 8.55 -24.18
N VAL A 60 9.19 7.57 -24.88
CA VAL A 60 8.20 7.78 -25.94
C VAL A 60 7.06 6.77 -25.79
N MET A 61 5.84 7.26 -25.53
CA MET A 61 4.63 6.43 -25.55
C MET A 61 4.13 6.27 -26.99
N VAL A 62 3.76 5.06 -27.39
CA VAL A 62 3.35 4.73 -28.76
C VAL A 62 1.92 4.17 -28.77
N TYR A 63 1.13 4.59 -29.76
CA TYR A 63 -0.23 4.10 -29.92
C TYR A 63 -0.67 4.04 -31.39
N GLN A 64 -1.46 3.04 -31.74
CA GLN A 64 -1.78 2.68 -33.12
C GLN A 64 -3.10 3.33 -33.58
N VAL A 65 -3.16 3.77 -34.84
CA VAL A 65 -4.39 4.28 -35.49
C VAL A 65 -5.47 3.20 -35.52
N GLU A 66 -5.09 1.93 -35.68
CA GLU A 66 -6.01 0.79 -35.64
C GLU A 66 -6.68 0.65 -34.26
N SER A 67 -5.96 1.01 -33.19
CA SER A 67 -6.55 1.09 -31.85
C SER A 67 -7.48 2.30 -31.72
N TYR A 68 -7.15 3.45 -32.32
CA TYR A 68 -8.08 4.58 -32.41
C TYR A 68 -9.39 4.20 -33.10
N ASP A 69 -9.31 3.54 -34.26
CA ASP A 69 -10.48 3.12 -35.02
C ASP A 69 -11.36 2.18 -34.20
N PHE A 70 -10.74 1.21 -33.51
CA PHE A 70 -11.44 0.35 -32.56
C PHE A 70 -12.17 1.15 -31.48
N TRP A 71 -11.52 2.11 -30.84
CA TRP A 71 -12.14 2.90 -29.76
C TRP A 71 -13.24 3.84 -30.26
N ARG A 72 -13.13 4.38 -31.48
CA ARG A 72 -14.22 5.17 -32.08
C ARG A 72 -15.49 4.34 -32.24
N THR A 73 -15.35 3.12 -32.76
CA THR A 73 -16.47 2.19 -32.88
C THR A 73 -16.97 1.71 -31.52
N TYR A 74 -16.07 1.26 -30.63
CA TYR A 74 -16.41 0.69 -29.32
C TYR A 74 -17.13 1.69 -28.40
N LEU A 75 -16.69 2.95 -28.41
CA LEU A 75 -17.25 4.01 -27.57
C LEU A 75 -18.37 4.80 -28.27
N GLY A 76 -18.58 4.59 -29.56
CA GLY A 76 -19.55 5.36 -30.36
C GLY A 76 -19.19 6.84 -30.44
N ARG A 77 -17.90 7.17 -30.63
CA ARG A 77 -17.41 8.56 -30.69
C ARG A 77 -16.50 8.80 -31.88
N GLU A 78 -16.55 10.00 -32.44
CA GLU A 78 -15.75 10.41 -33.61
C GLU A 78 -14.64 11.42 -33.26
N ASP A 79 -14.60 11.92 -32.03
CA ASP A 79 -13.73 12.99 -31.54
C ASP A 79 -12.33 12.52 -31.08
N LEU A 80 -11.96 11.27 -31.34
CA LEU A 80 -10.65 10.75 -30.95
C LEU A 80 -9.56 11.13 -31.97
N GLU A 81 -8.58 11.91 -31.52
CA GLU A 81 -7.48 12.43 -32.35
C GLU A 81 -6.09 11.98 -31.83
N PRO A 82 -5.06 11.96 -32.68
CA PRO A 82 -3.67 11.72 -32.26
C PRO A 82 -3.27 12.51 -31.01
N GLY A 83 -2.69 11.83 -30.02
CA GLY A 83 -2.31 12.37 -28.71
C GLY A 83 -3.38 12.24 -27.63
N HIS A 84 -4.62 11.87 -27.96
CA HIS A 84 -5.71 11.67 -27.00
C HIS A 84 -5.46 10.56 -25.98
N PHE A 85 -4.63 9.57 -26.29
CA PHE A 85 -4.23 8.56 -25.31
C PHE A 85 -2.91 8.92 -24.59
N GLY A 86 -2.45 10.16 -24.76
CA GLY A 86 -1.22 10.67 -24.17
C GLY A 86 0.04 10.11 -24.80
N GLU A 87 -0.06 9.52 -25.99
CA GLU A 87 1.05 8.99 -26.75
C GLU A 87 1.86 10.10 -27.44
N ASN A 88 3.16 9.88 -27.54
CA ASN A 88 4.07 10.72 -28.30
C ASN A 88 4.06 10.36 -29.78
N PHE A 89 4.00 9.07 -30.11
CA PHE A 89 3.92 8.60 -31.49
C PHE A 89 2.57 7.92 -31.73
N THR A 90 1.78 8.53 -32.62
CA THR A 90 0.66 7.84 -33.23
C THR A 90 1.18 7.15 -34.50
N ILE A 91 0.99 5.84 -34.61
CA ILE A 91 1.55 5.02 -35.70
C ILE A 91 0.48 4.21 -36.42
N SER A 92 0.79 3.69 -37.60
CA SER A 92 0.00 2.64 -38.27
C SER A 92 0.78 1.34 -38.34
N GLY A 93 0.08 0.20 -38.28
CA GLY A 93 0.65 -1.13 -38.08
C GLY A 93 1.22 -1.32 -36.67
N LEU A 94 2.07 -2.34 -36.50
CA LEU A 94 2.68 -2.69 -35.20
C LEU A 94 1.62 -2.98 -34.13
N ALA A 95 0.77 -3.97 -34.38
CA ALA A 95 -0.26 -4.37 -33.41
C ALA A 95 0.36 -4.84 -32.08
N ASP A 96 -0.34 -4.63 -30.97
CA ASP A 96 0.16 -4.95 -29.62
C ASP A 96 0.43 -6.47 -29.43
N ASP A 97 -0.20 -7.33 -30.22
CA ASP A 97 0.00 -8.78 -30.26
C ASP A 97 1.13 -9.22 -31.21
N GLU A 98 1.72 -8.30 -31.98
CA GLU A 98 2.84 -8.58 -32.90
C GLU A 98 4.18 -7.98 -32.44
N VAL A 99 4.13 -6.80 -31.80
CA VAL A 99 5.29 -6.08 -31.26
C VAL A 99 5.77 -6.76 -29.99
N CYS A 100 7.07 -7.05 -29.91
CA CYS A 100 7.64 -7.72 -28.75
C CYS A 100 8.50 -6.81 -27.88
N ILE A 101 8.56 -7.10 -26.58
CA ILE A 101 9.48 -6.42 -25.66
C ILE A 101 10.93 -6.68 -26.10
N GLY A 102 11.70 -5.60 -26.26
CA GLY A 102 13.06 -5.63 -26.77
C GLY A 102 13.18 -5.57 -28.30
N ASP A 103 12.08 -5.51 -29.06
CA ASP A 103 12.13 -5.15 -30.47
C ASP A 103 12.76 -3.76 -30.62
N ARG A 104 13.59 -3.58 -31.66
CA ARG A 104 14.16 -2.27 -32.01
C ARG A 104 13.65 -1.80 -33.34
N TYR A 105 13.39 -0.50 -33.41
CA TYR A 105 12.87 0.16 -34.58
C TYR A 105 13.66 1.42 -34.87
N ARG A 106 13.98 1.62 -36.14
CA ARG A 106 14.47 2.89 -36.67
C ARG A 106 13.30 3.67 -37.24
N ILE A 107 13.17 4.94 -36.84
CA ILE A 107 12.18 5.90 -37.33
C ILE A 107 12.92 7.20 -37.55
N GLY A 108 12.88 7.72 -38.78
CA GLY A 108 13.73 8.85 -39.17
C GLY A 108 15.22 8.52 -38.93
N GLU A 109 15.89 9.39 -38.17
CA GLU A 109 17.29 9.26 -37.77
C GLU A 109 17.49 8.58 -36.41
N ALA A 110 16.41 8.36 -35.65
CA ALA A 110 16.47 7.81 -34.30
C ALA A 110 16.25 6.29 -34.27
N GLU A 111 16.78 5.64 -33.23
CA GLU A 111 16.53 4.23 -32.93
C GLU A 111 15.92 4.05 -31.54
N PHE A 112 14.92 3.18 -31.46
CA PHE A 112 14.11 2.94 -30.27
C PHE A 112 14.12 1.45 -29.91
N GLU A 113 13.90 1.14 -28.64
CA GLU A 113 13.68 -0.23 -28.15
C GLU A 113 12.42 -0.31 -27.31
N VAL A 114 11.56 -1.31 -27.56
CA VAL A 114 10.34 -1.55 -26.78
C VAL A 114 10.71 -2.01 -25.37
N THR A 115 10.22 -1.30 -24.35
CA THR A 115 10.62 -1.53 -22.96
C THR A 115 9.53 -2.15 -22.10
N GLN A 116 8.27 -1.81 -22.36
CA GLN A 116 7.14 -2.26 -21.56
C GLN A 116 5.80 -1.87 -22.22
N PRO A 117 4.70 -2.54 -21.88
CA PRO A 117 3.35 -2.05 -22.13
C PRO A 117 3.05 -0.74 -21.39
N ARG A 118 1.96 -0.08 -21.79
CA ARG A 118 1.39 1.04 -21.02
C ARG A 118 1.03 0.58 -19.62
N VAL A 119 1.52 1.31 -18.61
CA VAL A 119 1.04 1.14 -17.23
C VAL A 119 -0.36 1.74 -17.10
N THR A 120 -1.29 0.96 -16.55
CA THR A 120 -2.68 1.41 -16.34
C THR A 120 -2.74 2.48 -15.24
N CYS A 121 -3.21 3.68 -15.59
CA CYS A 121 -3.39 4.80 -14.66
C CYS A 121 -4.66 5.59 -14.99
N PHE A 122 -5.25 6.25 -14.00
CA PHE A 122 -6.50 7.01 -14.17
C PHE A 122 -6.41 8.14 -15.20
N ARG A 123 -5.20 8.61 -15.52
CA ARG A 123 -4.99 9.79 -16.37
C ARG A 123 -5.50 9.60 -17.80
N VAL A 124 -5.42 8.39 -18.35
CA VAL A 124 -5.99 8.12 -19.67
C VAL A 124 -7.51 8.23 -19.63
N GLY A 125 -8.17 7.68 -18.61
CA GLY A 125 -9.61 7.82 -18.43
C GLY A 125 -10.06 9.26 -18.20
N MET A 126 -9.25 10.05 -17.46
CA MET A 126 -9.45 11.49 -17.33
C MET A 126 -9.32 12.23 -18.68
N ARG A 127 -8.33 11.88 -19.50
CA ARG A 127 -8.09 12.55 -20.79
C ARG A 127 -9.14 12.19 -21.85
N THR A 128 -9.63 10.95 -21.83
CA THR A 128 -10.63 10.45 -22.78
C THR A 128 -12.06 10.65 -22.30
N ASP A 129 -12.27 11.20 -21.10
CA ASP A 129 -13.58 11.28 -20.42
C ASP A 129 -14.30 9.91 -20.36
N GLU A 130 -13.53 8.87 -20.04
CA GLU A 130 -14.04 7.50 -19.86
C GLU A 130 -13.29 6.87 -18.68
N PRO A 131 -13.83 6.94 -17.44
CA PRO A 131 -13.15 6.47 -16.24
C PRO A 131 -12.73 5.00 -16.29
N ARG A 132 -13.40 4.18 -17.11
CA ARG A 132 -13.12 2.75 -17.24
C ARG A 132 -11.99 2.46 -18.22
N MET A 133 -11.48 3.46 -18.94
CA MET A 133 -10.46 3.31 -19.97
C MET A 133 -9.24 2.48 -19.52
N PRO A 134 -8.68 2.64 -18.31
CA PRO A 134 -7.55 1.81 -17.88
C PRO A 134 -7.88 0.31 -17.84
N ASN A 135 -9.12 -0.05 -17.51
CA ASN A 135 -9.61 -1.43 -17.54
C ASN A 135 -9.91 -1.89 -18.97
N LEU A 136 -10.50 -1.03 -19.79
CA LEU A 136 -10.82 -1.35 -21.18
C LEU A 136 -9.56 -1.64 -22.00
N LEU A 137 -8.48 -0.86 -21.83
CA LEU A 137 -7.22 -1.07 -22.53
C LEU A 137 -6.66 -2.48 -22.31
N VAL A 138 -6.73 -3.00 -21.08
CA VAL A 138 -6.26 -4.36 -20.75
C VAL A 138 -7.24 -5.41 -21.26
N SER A 139 -8.53 -5.28 -20.94
CA SER A 139 -9.54 -6.28 -21.31
C SER A 139 -9.72 -6.45 -22.81
N GLN A 140 -9.48 -5.38 -23.59
CA GLN A 140 -9.51 -5.41 -25.05
C GLN A 140 -8.13 -5.67 -25.67
N ARG A 141 -7.09 -5.95 -24.85
CA ARG A 141 -5.70 -6.21 -25.28
C ARG A 141 -5.12 -5.13 -26.19
N ARG A 142 -5.35 -3.86 -25.85
CA ARG A 142 -4.86 -2.67 -26.58
C ARG A 142 -4.13 -1.70 -25.66
N PRO A 143 -3.10 -2.13 -24.92
CA PRO A 143 -2.41 -1.25 -23.98
C PRO A 143 -1.61 -0.13 -24.70
N GLY A 144 -1.09 -0.39 -25.90
CA GLY A 144 0.06 0.35 -26.43
C GLY A 144 1.34 0.05 -25.65
N PHE A 145 2.45 0.67 -26.06
CA PHE A 145 3.77 0.40 -25.49
C PHE A 145 4.65 1.64 -25.38
N TYR A 146 5.71 1.51 -24.58
CA TYR A 146 6.75 2.52 -24.46
C TYR A 146 8.02 2.11 -25.21
N PHE A 147 8.69 3.12 -25.75
CA PHE A 147 10.07 3.05 -26.19
C PHE A 147 11.00 3.74 -25.20
N ARG A 148 12.21 3.18 -25.08
CA ARG A 148 13.42 3.96 -24.76
C ARG A 148 14.15 4.35 -26.04
N VAL A 149 14.93 5.41 -25.95
CA VAL A 149 15.73 5.93 -27.08
C VAL A 149 17.14 5.34 -27.00
N ILE A 150 17.52 4.60 -28.03
CA ILE A 150 18.86 3.99 -28.17
C ILE A 150 19.81 4.99 -28.83
N SER A 151 19.35 5.65 -29.90
CA SER A 151 20.08 6.73 -30.57
C SER A 151 19.15 7.92 -30.78
N GLU A 152 19.57 9.09 -30.30
CA GLU A 152 18.88 10.36 -30.54
C GLU A 152 18.90 10.73 -32.02
N GLY A 153 17.88 11.45 -32.49
CA GLY A 153 17.77 11.82 -33.89
C GLY A 153 16.48 12.54 -34.22
N VAL A 154 16.42 13.10 -35.43
CA VAL A 154 15.23 13.79 -35.92
C VAL A 154 14.21 12.79 -36.46
N VAL A 155 12.94 13.00 -36.10
CA VAL A 155 11.79 12.25 -36.61
C VAL A 155 10.72 13.21 -37.11
N ARG A 156 9.85 12.76 -38.01
CA ARG A 156 8.67 13.51 -38.45
C ARG A 156 7.52 12.58 -38.82
N ALA A 157 6.31 13.13 -38.79
CA ALA A 157 5.16 12.46 -39.40
C ALA A 157 5.45 12.08 -40.85
N GLY A 158 5.09 10.86 -41.23
CA GLY A 158 5.32 10.27 -42.53
C GLY A 158 6.56 9.37 -42.63
N ASP A 159 7.44 9.34 -41.61
CA ASP A 159 8.62 8.46 -41.61
C ASP A 159 8.23 6.97 -41.51
N ASP A 160 9.01 6.13 -42.19
CA ASP A 160 8.86 4.67 -42.14
C ASP A 160 9.36 4.11 -40.80
N ILE A 161 8.66 3.11 -40.28
CA ILE A 161 9.05 2.36 -39.09
C ILE A 161 9.68 1.04 -39.53
N VAL A 162 11.00 0.93 -39.36
CA VAL A 162 11.76 -0.25 -39.81
C VAL A 162 12.28 -1.01 -38.60
N ARG A 163 11.84 -2.26 -38.42
CA ARG A 163 12.37 -3.13 -37.36
C ARG A 163 13.83 -3.48 -37.66
N THR A 164 14.74 -3.09 -36.77
CA THR A 164 16.18 -3.36 -36.86
C THR A 164 16.59 -4.59 -36.07
N ARG A 165 15.83 -4.94 -35.02
CA ARG A 165 16.10 -6.09 -34.16
C ARG A 165 14.80 -6.68 -33.59
N ARG A 166 14.78 -8.00 -33.43
CA ARG A 166 13.73 -8.71 -32.69
C ARG A 166 14.14 -8.90 -31.23
N GLY A 167 13.20 -8.71 -30.32
CA GLY A 167 13.35 -8.90 -28.88
C GLY A 167 13.57 -10.37 -28.51
N ARG A 168 14.14 -10.57 -27.31
CA ARG A 168 14.36 -11.92 -26.77
C ARG A 168 13.02 -12.55 -26.38
N HIS A 169 12.89 -13.86 -26.54
CA HIS A 169 11.69 -14.65 -26.20
C HIS A 169 10.42 -14.30 -26.99
N GLU A 170 10.46 -13.27 -27.83
CA GLU A 170 9.34 -12.80 -28.67
C GLU A 170 8.03 -12.63 -27.89
N LEU A 171 8.12 -12.16 -26.66
CA LEU A 171 6.95 -11.86 -25.83
C LEU A 171 6.30 -10.58 -26.33
N SER A 172 5.06 -10.70 -26.82
CA SER A 172 4.30 -9.56 -27.33
C SER A 172 3.97 -8.56 -26.22
N VAL A 173 3.71 -7.30 -26.59
CA VAL A 173 3.25 -6.26 -25.66
C VAL A 173 1.95 -6.70 -24.99
N ALA A 174 1.00 -7.24 -25.76
CA ALA A 174 -0.28 -7.71 -25.24
C ALA A 174 -0.13 -8.88 -24.26
N ASP A 175 0.80 -9.82 -24.52
CA ASP A 175 1.05 -10.94 -23.61
C ASP A 175 1.70 -10.47 -22.32
N VAL A 176 2.70 -9.58 -22.40
CA VAL A 176 3.35 -9.03 -21.20
C VAL A 176 2.36 -8.22 -20.35
N ASP A 177 1.47 -7.46 -20.96
CA ASP A 177 0.39 -6.74 -20.25
C ASP A 177 -0.58 -7.70 -19.57
N ALA A 178 -1.01 -8.75 -20.28
CA ALA A 178 -1.89 -9.79 -19.76
C ALA A 178 -1.27 -10.53 -18.56
N LEU A 179 0.03 -10.82 -18.58
CA LEU A 179 0.72 -11.47 -17.46
C LEU A 179 0.63 -10.65 -16.17
N LEU A 180 0.55 -9.32 -16.25
CA LEU A 180 0.44 -8.48 -15.06
C LEU A 180 -1.00 -8.34 -14.59
N TYR A 181 -1.95 -8.16 -15.50
CA TYR A 181 -3.30 -7.67 -15.16
C TYR A 181 -4.45 -8.66 -15.37
N LEU A 182 -4.21 -9.80 -16.03
CA LEU A 182 -5.24 -10.81 -16.27
C LEU A 182 -5.00 -12.08 -15.43
N PRO A 183 -6.07 -12.79 -15.04
CA PRO A 183 -5.96 -14.04 -14.30
C PRO A 183 -5.42 -15.18 -15.18
N ASN A 184 -5.12 -16.33 -14.55
CA ASN A 184 -4.61 -17.55 -15.20
C ASN A 184 -3.26 -17.34 -15.90
N ARG A 185 -2.30 -16.78 -15.16
CA ARG A 185 -0.96 -16.45 -15.65
C ARG A 185 -0.18 -17.71 -16.04
N ASP A 186 0.60 -17.59 -17.11
CA ASP A 186 1.56 -18.61 -17.51
C ASP A 186 2.90 -18.36 -16.82
N ASP A 187 3.22 -19.20 -15.84
CA ASP A 187 4.48 -19.18 -15.08
C ASP A 187 5.73 -19.31 -15.98
N GLU A 188 5.66 -20.03 -17.10
CA GLU A 188 6.78 -20.11 -18.05
C GLU A 188 6.99 -18.76 -18.74
N GLN A 189 5.92 -18.11 -19.18
CA GLN A 189 5.99 -16.78 -19.77
C GLN A 189 6.45 -15.72 -18.77
N LEU A 190 6.01 -15.79 -17.50
CA LEU A 190 6.52 -14.91 -16.42
C LEU A 190 8.04 -15.05 -16.26
N ARG A 191 8.55 -16.28 -16.21
CA ARG A 191 10.01 -16.53 -16.12
C ARG A 191 10.76 -15.99 -17.34
N LYS A 192 10.22 -16.17 -18.55
CA LYS A 192 10.77 -15.57 -19.77
C LYS A 192 10.79 -14.05 -19.68
N ALA A 193 9.71 -13.43 -19.20
CA ALA A 193 9.59 -11.97 -19.12
C ALA A 193 10.62 -11.35 -18.16
N VAL A 194 10.84 -11.96 -16.99
CA VAL A 194 11.89 -11.54 -16.03
C VAL A 194 13.30 -11.59 -16.65
N ASP A 195 13.54 -12.52 -17.56
CA ASP A 195 14.82 -12.74 -18.26
C ASP A 195 14.99 -11.84 -19.51
N VAL A 196 14.04 -10.96 -19.84
CA VAL A 196 14.17 -9.96 -20.91
C VAL A 196 14.88 -8.70 -20.37
N PRO A 197 16.13 -8.38 -20.76
CA PRO A 197 16.86 -7.22 -20.22
C PRO A 197 16.29 -5.87 -20.66
N ALA A 198 15.49 -5.86 -21.74
CA ALA A 198 14.81 -4.66 -22.21
C ALA A 198 13.55 -4.33 -21.39
N LEU A 199 12.99 -5.31 -20.68
CA LEU A 199 11.83 -5.08 -19.83
C LEU A 199 12.21 -4.14 -18.69
N SER A 200 11.36 -3.14 -18.41
CA SER A 200 11.67 -2.19 -17.34
C SER A 200 11.86 -2.88 -15.96
N PRO A 201 12.75 -2.37 -15.09
CA PRO A 201 13.00 -2.98 -13.78
C PRO A 201 11.74 -3.11 -12.90
N GLY A 202 10.80 -2.16 -13.01
CA GLY A 202 9.54 -2.21 -12.27
C GLY A 202 8.66 -3.39 -12.67
N TRP A 203 8.52 -3.63 -13.98
CA TRP A 203 7.77 -4.79 -14.48
C TRP A 203 8.46 -6.11 -14.14
N GLN A 204 9.80 -6.17 -14.27
CA GLN A 204 10.56 -7.35 -13.85
C GLN A 204 10.37 -7.63 -12.35
N GLN A 205 10.30 -6.60 -11.51
CA GLN A 205 10.03 -6.78 -10.08
C GLN A 205 8.64 -7.33 -9.84
N SER A 206 7.60 -6.74 -10.44
CA SER A 206 6.22 -7.26 -10.32
C SER A 206 6.11 -8.73 -10.75
N PHE A 207 6.80 -9.15 -11.81
CA PHE A 207 6.81 -10.55 -12.22
C PHE A 207 7.60 -11.46 -11.28
N ARG A 208 8.67 -10.97 -10.64
CA ARG A 208 9.35 -11.73 -9.57
C ARG A 208 8.45 -11.91 -8.35
N ASP A 209 7.70 -10.88 -7.97
CA ASP A 209 6.78 -10.93 -6.83
C ASP A 209 5.66 -11.96 -7.11
N LEU A 210 5.06 -11.92 -8.29
CA LEU A 210 4.06 -12.92 -8.73
C LEU A 210 4.61 -14.35 -8.76
N LEU A 211 5.84 -14.55 -9.24
CA LEU A 211 6.49 -15.87 -9.22
C LEU A 211 6.77 -16.36 -7.79
N ALA A 212 7.11 -15.44 -6.87
CA ALA A 212 7.31 -15.76 -5.46
C ALA A 212 5.99 -16.14 -4.78
N GLU A 213 4.89 -15.46 -5.08
CA GLU A 213 3.54 -15.80 -4.62
C GLU A 213 3.11 -17.18 -5.13
N SER A 214 3.28 -17.48 -6.42
CA SER A 214 2.99 -18.81 -6.99
C SER A 214 3.84 -19.91 -6.36
N ALA A 215 5.13 -19.65 -6.08
CA ALA A 215 6.00 -20.61 -5.39
C ALA A 215 5.64 -20.78 -3.91
N SER A 216 5.12 -19.71 -3.28
CA SER A 216 4.58 -19.70 -1.92
C SER A 216 3.16 -20.27 -1.82
N ALA A 217 2.59 -20.78 -2.92
CA ALA A 217 1.36 -21.59 -2.87
C ALA A 217 1.52 -22.87 -2.03
N ALA A 218 2.75 -23.19 -1.58
CA ALA A 218 2.97 -23.87 -0.31
C ALA A 218 2.70 -22.91 0.87
N ALA A 219 1.42 -22.51 1.00
CA ALA A 219 0.82 -21.66 2.05
C ALA A 219 1.61 -20.38 2.47
N PRO A 220 1.02 -19.16 2.39
CA PRO A 220 1.46 -18.12 3.31
C PRO A 220 1.33 -18.67 4.75
N PRO A 221 2.13 -18.23 5.74
CA PRO A 221 1.82 -18.57 7.12
C PRO A 221 0.39 -18.12 7.36
N SER A 222 -0.46 -19.13 7.57
CA SER A 222 -1.87 -19.07 7.93
C SER A 222 -2.29 -17.65 8.29
N ALA A 223 -3.14 -17.04 7.45
CA ALA A 223 -4.09 -16.09 8.00
C ALA A 223 -4.80 -16.87 9.12
N VAL A 224 -4.37 -16.66 10.36
CA VAL A 224 -4.97 -17.36 11.50
C VAL A 224 -6.42 -16.96 11.45
N GLU A 225 -7.29 -17.94 11.16
CA GLU A 225 -8.72 -17.68 11.12
C GLU A 225 -9.10 -16.96 12.41
N PRO A 226 -9.75 -15.80 12.32
CA PRO A 226 -10.07 -15.05 13.51
C PRO A 226 -10.92 -15.94 14.42
N PRO A 227 -10.58 -16.07 15.72
CA PRO A 227 -11.28 -16.98 16.62
C PRO A 227 -12.81 -16.76 16.72
N TRP A 228 -13.33 -15.64 16.22
CA TRP A 228 -14.74 -15.43 15.91
C TRP A 228 -14.91 -14.41 14.78
N VAL A 229 -16.08 -14.42 14.14
CA VAL A 229 -16.46 -13.45 13.10
C VAL A 229 -17.28 -12.31 13.71
N GLY A 230 -17.04 -11.08 13.24
CA GLY A 230 -17.78 -9.90 13.69
C GLY A 230 -17.35 -9.42 15.08
N PHE A 231 -18.26 -8.74 15.78
CA PHE A 231 -18.00 -8.16 17.09
C PHE A 231 -18.68 -8.97 18.20
N ARG A 232 -17.97 -9.17 19.30
CA ARG A 232 -18.52 -9.75 20.53
C ARG A 232 -18.35 -8.79 21.71
N PRO A 233 -19.26 -8.81 22.70
CA PRO A 233 -19.10 -8.02 23.91
C PRO A 233 -17.99 -8.60 24.80
N LEU A 234 -17.05 -7.74 25.20
CA LEU A 234 -16.06 -8.01 26.24
C LEU A 234 -16.32 -7.10 27.45
N ARG A 235 -16.11 -7.63 28.66
CA ARG A 235 -16.32 -6.89 29.91
C ARG A 235 -14.99 -6.35 30.43
N VAL A 236 -14.97 -5.08 30.80
CA VAL A 236 -13.83 -4.50 31.52
C VAL A 236 -13.82 -5.04 32.95
N THR A 237 -12.74 -5.66 33.37
CA THR A 237 -12.57 -6.22 34.73
C THR A 237 -11.67 -5.36 35.60
N GLY A 238 -10.75 -4.63 34.98
CA GLY A 238 -9.76 -3.86 35.71
C GLY A 238 -9.15 -2.76 34.86
N ARG A 239 -8.60 -1.76 35.55
CA ARG A 239 -7.84 -0.68 34.95
C ARG A 239 -6.59 -0.40 35.78
N HIS A 240 -5.48 -0.12 35.12
CA HIS A 240 -4.21 0.18 35.77
C HIS A 240 -3.52 1.34 35.05
N ARG A 241 -3.04 2.32 35.79
CA ARG A 241 -2.38 3.49 35.20
C ARG A 241 -0.88 3.21 35.12
N GLU A 242 -0.40 2.97 33.90
CA GLU A 242 1.01 2.66 33.61
C GLU A 242 1.90 3.91 33.65
N SER A 243 1.32 5.06 33.28
CA SER A 243 1.97 6.36 33.32
C SER A 243 0.90 7.47 33.38
N PRO A 244 1.26 8.76 33.54
CA PRO A 244 0.28 9.85 33.51
C PRO A 244 -0.58 9.89 32.23
N GLN A 245 -0.08 9.33 31.13
CA GLN A 245 -0.73 9.33 29.83
C GLN A 245 -1.24 7.96 29.37
N VAL A 246 -0.91 6.86 30.06
CA VAL A 246 -1.24 5.50 29.60
C VAL A 246 -2.08 4.74 30.63
N LEU A 247 -3.19 4.17 30.16
CA LEU A 247 -4.12 3.36 30.95
C LEU A 247 -4.21 1.96 30.35
N SER A 248 -3.84 0.95 31.12
CA SER A 248 -4.13 -0.45 30.82
C SER A 248 -5.56 -0.81 31.21
N ILE A 249 -6.24 -1.55 30.35
CA ILE A 249 -7.63 -2.01 30.50
C ILE A 249 -7.62 -3.52 30.30
N ARG A 250 -8.14 -4.27 31.29
CA ARG A 250 -8.31 -5.72 31.21
C ARG A 250 -9.73 -6.06 30.76
N LEU A 251 -9.83 -6.98 29.80
CA LEU A 251 -11.04 -7.41 29.14
C LEU A 251 -11.20 -8.92 29.29
N GLU A 252 -12.37 -9.37 29.69
CA GLU A 252 -12.76 -10.78 29.73
C GLU A 252 -13.97 -11.04 28.82
N SER A 253 -14.22 -12.30 28.49
CA SER A 253 -15.46 -12.68 27.83
C SER A 253 -16.67 -12.40 28.73
N ALA A 254 -17.79 -11.97 28.16
CA ALA A 254 -19.02 -11.68 28.91
C ALA A 254 -19.59 -12.91 29.66
N ASP A 255 -19.27 -14.12 29.20
CA ASP A 255 -19.64 -15.41 29.80
C ASP A 255 -18.55 -15.99 30.72
N HIS A 256 -17.48 -15.23 31.00
CA HIS A 256 -16.32 -15.62 31.82
C HIS A 256 -15.55 -16.84 31.31
N THR A 257 -15.77 -17.26 30.06
CA THR A 257 -14.91 -18.26 29.41
C THR A 257 -13.56 -17.65 29.05
N ALA A 258 -12.52 -18.49 29.03
CA ALA A 258 -11.19 -18.07 28.61
C ALA A 258 -11.22 -17.58 27.16
N LEU A 259 -10.69 -16.38 26.92
CA LEU A 259 -10.52 -15.86 25.57
C LEU A 259 -9.41 -16.64 24.84
N PRO A 260 -9.56 -16.91 23.53
CA PRO A 260 -8.54 -17.57 22.72
C PRO A 260 -7.19 -16.84 22.81
N PRO A 261 -6.04 -17.56 22.89
CA PRO A 261 -4.75 -16.91 22.97
C PRO A 261 -4.43 -16.18 21.65
N PRO A 262 -4.11 -14.87 21.67
CA PRO A 262 -3.65 -14.16 20.48
C PRO A 262 -2.21 -14.56 20.14
N LEU A 263 -1.80 -14.35 18.88
CA LEU A 263 -0.37 -14.41 18.58
C LEU A 263 0.36 -13.21 19.22
N PRO A 264 1.58 -13.37 19.76
CA PRO A 264 2.26 -12.32 20.53
C PRO A 264 2.65 -11.13 19.64
N GLY A 265 1.89 -10.04 19.72
CA GLY A 265 2.07 -8.84 18.89
C GLY A 265 0.79 -8.38 18.17
N GLN A 266 -0.22 -9.25 18.07
CA GLN A 266 -1.51 -8.93 17.49
C GLN A 266 -2.24 -7.80 18.22
N TYR A 267 -3.19 -7.19 17.51
CA TYR A 267 -4.05 -6.14 18.02
C TYR A 267 -5.52 -6.58 18.09
N LEU A 268 -6.27 -5.85 18.92
CA LEU A 268 -7.69 -6.04 19.14
C LEU A 268 -8.46 -4.82 18.61
N PRO A 269 -9.28 -4.97 17.55
CA PRO A 269 -10.19 -3.94 17.09
C PRO A 269 -11.35 -3.76 18.07
N LEU A 270 -11.55 -2.55 18.59
CA LEU A 270 -12.63 -2.20 19.50
C LEU A 270 -13.63 -1.28 18.83
N ARG A 271 -14.93 -1.61 18.93
CA ARG A 271 -16.06 -0.75 18.57
C ARG A 271 -16.66 -0.15 19.83
N LEU A 272 -16.72 1.18 19.88
CA LEU A 272 -17.06 1.93 21.09
C LEU A 272 -18.47 2.52 20.97
N VAL A 273 -19.48 1.70 21.21
CA VAL A 273 -20.88 2.13 21.24
C VAL A 273 -21.07 3.23 22.30
N GLY A 274 -21.74 4.33 21.92
CA GLY A 274 -21.96 5.49 22.77
C GLY A 274 -20.78 6.46 22.89
N ALA A 275 -19.66 6.23 22.18
CA ALA A 275 -18.58 7.22 22.10
C ALA A 275 -18.84 8.30 21.03
N ALA A 276 -19.53 7.94 19.95
CA ALA A 276 -20.10 8.82 18.92
C ALA A 276 -21.10 8.01 18.08
N GLU A 277 -21.82 8.70 17.19
CA GLU A 277 -22.71 8.09 16.20
C GLU A 277 -22.27 8.52 14.79
N PRO A 278 -21.87 7.59 13.90
CA PRO A 278 -21.74 6.14 14.12
C PRO A 278 -20.63 5.76 15.12
N ALA A 279 -20.75 4.58 15.73
CA ALA A 279 -19.79 4.10 16.74
C ALA A 279 -18.36 4.05 16.17
N PRO A 280 -17.38 4.74 16.79
CA PRO A 280 -16.02 4.74 16.31
C PRO A 280 -15.33 3.41 16.62
N LEU A 281 -14.43 3.00 15.73
CA LEU A 281 -13.59 1.82 15.89
C LEU A 281 -12.11 2.21 16.04
N ARG A 282 -11.36 1.52 16.90
CA ARG A 282 -9.89 1.64 17.00
C ARG A 282 -9.24 0.31 17.32
N SER A 283 -8.06 0.10 16.76
CA SER A 283 -7.20 -1.04 17.07
C SER A 283 -6.23 -0.69 18.20
N TYR A 284 -6.04 -1.62 19.13
CA TYR A 284 -5.03 -1.54 20.19
C TYR A 284 -4.27 -2.86 20.28
N SER A 285 -2.94 -2.82 20.22
CA SER A 285 -2.12 -4.01 20.46
C SER A 285 -2.44 -4.65 21.81
N LEU A 286 -2.51 -5.98 21.83
CA LEU A 286 -2.63 -6.74 23.05
C LEU A 286 -1.28 -6.65 23.78
N SER A 287 -1.30 -6.17 25.01
CA SER A 287 -0.10 -5.85 25.80
C SER A 287 0.12 -6.78 26.98
N GLY A 288 -0.77 -7.76 27.21
CA GLY A 288 -0.67 -8.73 28.29
C GLY A 288 -0.07 -10.07 27.87
N ASP A 289 0.00 -10.99 28.83
CA ASP A 289 0.34 -12.39 28.61
C ASP A 289 -0.70 -13.04 27.67
N PRO A 290 -0.29 -13.52 26.47
CA PRO A 290 -1.18 -14.20 25.53
C PRO A 290 -1.88 -15.44 26.12
N GLY A 291 -1.28 -16.10 27.13
CA GLY A 291 -1.82 -17.30 27.77
C GLY A 291 -2.81 -17.05 28.90
N ALA A 292 -3.08 -15.79 29.27
CA ALA A 292 -3.83 -15.47 30.49
C ALA A 292 -5.35 -15.77 30.42
N GLY A 293 -5.89 -16.10 29.25
CA GLY A 293 -7.34 -16.28 29.03
C GLY A 293 -8.15 -14.98 29.16
N VAL A 294 -7.48 -13.84 29.30
CA VAL A 294 -8.03 -12.48 29.32
C VAL A 294 -7.17 -11.59 28.43
N TYR A 295 -7.73 -10.50 27.92
CA TYR A 295 -6.99 -9.54 27.12
C TYR A 295 -6.62 -8.31 27.93
N ARG A 296 -5.44 -7.76 27.64
CA ARG A 296 -5.03 -6.43 28.13
C ARG A 296 -4.70 -5.56 26.93
N ILE A 297 -5.27 -4.37 26.89
CA ILE A 297 -4.84 -3.29 26.01
C ILE A 297 -4.28 -2.14 26.85
N SER A 298 -3.34 -1.38 26.32
CA SER A 298 -2.79 -0.20 26.99
C SER A 298 -2.90 1.03 26.10
N VAL A 299 -3.69 2.00 26.57
CA VAL A 299 -4.18 3.12 25.76
C VAL A 299 -3.46 4.39 26.16
N LYS A 300 -2.68 4.98 25.26
CA LYS A 300 -2.17 6.34 25.40
C LYS A 300 -3.29 7.35 25.16
N ARG A 301 -3.46 8.32 26.08
CA ARG A 301 -4.40 9.43 25.94
C ARG A 301 -3.85 10.43 24.93
N GLU A 302 -4.53 10.53 23.79
CA GLU A 302 -4.25 11.55 22.77
C GLU A 302 -5.15 12.76 23.04
N GLU A 303 -4.57 13.96 23.16
CA GLU A 303 -5.30 15.15 23.62
C GLU A 303 -6.47 15.52 22.70
N ARG A 304 -6.32 15.26 21.40
CA ARG A 304 -7.36 15.45 20.38
C ARG A 304 -8.07 14.15 19.99
N GLY A 305 -7.72 13.01 20.59
CA GLY A 305 -8.28 11.71 20.25
C GLY A 305 -9.65 11.48 20.88
N LEU A 306 -10.68 11.21 20.07
CA LEU A 306 -12.02 10.89 20.57
C LEU A 306 -12.00 9.62 21.44
N VAL A 307 -11.56 8.50 20.86
CA VAL A 307 -11.67 7.17 21.49
C VAL A 307 -10.73 7.00 22.68
N SER A 308 -9.47 7.45 22.58
CA SER A 308 -8.52 7.31 23.69
C SER A 308 -8.95 8.11 24.92
N ARG A 309 -9.50 9.32 24.75
CA ARG A 309 -10.10 10.08 25.85
C ARG A 309 -11.36 9.41 26.39
N TRP A 310 -12.21 8.89 25.52
CA TRP A 310 -13.42 8.18 25.94
C TRP A 310 -13.08 6.98 26.82
N LEU A 311 -12.11 6.15 26.41
CA LEU A 311 -11.64 4.99 27.17
C LEU A 311 -11.08 5.40 28.54
N HIS A 312 -10.25 6.45 28.60
CA HIS A 312 -9.70 6.95 29.86
C HIS A 312 -10.79 7.41 30.86
N SER A 313 -11.89 7.96 30.36
CA SER A 313 -12.97 8.50 31.18
C SER A 313 -14.03 7.46 31.56
N HIS A 314 -14.35 6.54 30.66
CA HIS A 314 -15.54 5.68 30.73
C HIS A 314 -15.24 4.18 30.89
N ALA A 315 -14.06 3.69 30.51
CA ALA A 315 -13.73 2.27 30.68
C ALA A 315 -13.47 1.96 32.16
N ARG A 316 -14.51 1.48 32.85
CA ARG A 316 -14.49 1.13 34.27
C ARG A 316 -14.85 -0.35 34.43
N PRO A 317 -14.45 -1.01 35.53
CA PRO A 317 -14.93 -2.35 35.83
C PRO A 317 -16.45 -2.45 35.68
N GLY A 318 -16.92 -3.45 34.93
CA GLY A 318 -18.32 -3.64 34.58
C GLY A 318 -18.75 -3.07 33.23
N SER A 319 -18.01 -2.11 32.66
CA SER A 319 -18.25 -1.60 31.30
C SER A 319 -18.17 -2.73 30.26
N VAL A 320 -18.99 -2.63 29.22
CA VAL A 320 -18.96 -3.56 28.07
C VAL A 320 -18.42 -2.81 26.87
N ILE A 321 -17.48 -3.43 26.16
CA ILE A 321 -16.88 -2.92 24.93
C ILE A 321 -16.98 -4.03 23.88
N GLU A 322 -17.39 -3.68 22.67
CA GLU A 322 -17.43 -4.64 21.58
C GLU A 322 -16.05 -4.79 20.94
N ALA A 323 -15.63 -6.03 20.69
CA ALA A 323 -14.33 -6.34 20.09
C ALA A 323 -14.48 -7.35 18.95
N ALA A 324 -13.77 -7.09 17.85
CA ALA A 324 -13.48 -8.14 16.87
C ALA A 324 -12.35 -9.03 17.39
N ALA A 325 -12.12 -10.17 16.73
CA ALA A 325 -11.07 -11.10 17.13
C ALA A 325 -9.66 -10.46 17.02
N PRO A 326 -8.65 -10.96 17.76
CA PRO A 326 -7.27 -10.55 17.56
C PRO A 326 -6.82 -10.78 16.12
N ARG A 327 -6.12 -9.80 15.54
CA ARG A 327 -5.61 -9.86 14.16
C ARG A 327 -4.28 -9.10 14.04
N GLY A 328 -3.66 -9.20 12.87
CA GLY A 328 -2.41 -8.54 12.50
C GLY A 328 -1.28 -9.54 12.26
N ASP A 329 -0.37 -9.17 11.37
CA ASP A 329 0.75 -10.00 10.93
C ASP A 329 2.07 -9.64 11.63
N PHE A 330 2.03 -8.66 12.53
CA PHE A 330 3.16 -8.33 13.40
C PHE A 330 3.11 -9.16 14.67
N TYR A 331 3.66 -10.37 14.60
CA TYR A 331 3.78 -11.25 15.76
C TYR A 331 5.14 -11.95 15.83
N LEU A 332 5.51 -12.38 17.04
CA LEU A 332 6.74 -13.14 17.29
C LEU A 332 6.70 -14.46 16.52
N THR A 333 7.70 -14.69 15.68
CA THR A 333 7.88 -15.96 14.95
C THR A 333 8.68 -16.94 15.80
N GLU A 334 8.38 -18.23 15.61
CA GLU A 334 9.16 -19.32 16.20
C GLU A 334 10.57 -19.35 15.58
N GLY A 335 11.56 -19.78 16.37
CA GLY A 335 12.94 -19.86 15.91
C GLY A 335 13.96 -19.82 17.03
N GLY A 336 15.23 -20.06 16.67
CA GLY A 336 16.37 -20.02 17.59
C GLY A 336 17.21 -18.74 17.52
N ASP A 337 17.03 -17.91 16.49
CA ASP A 337 17.83 -16.71 16.28
C ASP A 337 17.60 -15.66 17.38
N PRO A 338 18.61 -14.81 17.70
CA PRO A 338 18.43 -13.70 18.63
C PRO A 338 17.24 -12.80 18.27
N VAL A 339 16.64 -12.14 19.26
CA VAL A 339 15.47 -11.26 19.09
C VAL A 339 15.78 -9.87 19.59
N VAL A 340 15.40 -8.87 18.80
CA VAL A 340 15.39 -7.47 19.22
C VAL A 340 13.97 -6.96 19.27
N LEU A 341 13.52 -6.60 20.46
CA LEU A 341 12.26 -5.94 20.73
C LEU A 341 12.53 -4.43 20.86
N LEU A 342 12.50 -3.71 19.73
CA LEU A 342 12.85 -2.28 19.67
C LEU A 342 11.60 -1.41 19.56
N SER A 343 11.35 -0.58 20.57
CA SER A 343 10.13 0.22 20.63
C SER A 343 10.33 1.65 21.11
N ALA A 344 9.35 2.52 20.81
CA ALA A 344 9.29 3.88 21.31
C ALA A 344 7.90 4.26 21.86
N GLY A 345 7.87 4.82 23.07
CA GLY A 345 6.64 5.27 23.73
C GLY A 345 5.60 4.16 23.86
N ILE A 346 4.36 4.39 23.41
CA ILE A 346 3.32 3.36 23.49
C ILE A 346 3.53 2.17 22.53
N GLY A 347 4.47 2.27 21.58
CA GLY A 347 4.87 1.13 20.74
C GLY A 347 5.46 -0.05 21.51
N ALA A 348 5.69 0.09 22.82
CA ALA A 348 6.05 -1.02 23.70
C ALA A 348 4.96 -2.12 23.79
N THR A 349 3.70 -1.82 23.48
CA THR A 349 2.58 -2.75 23.70
C THR A 349 2.67 -4.08 22.94
N PRO A 350 2.85 -4.13 21.60
CA PRO A 350 2.93 -5.42 20.90
C PRO A 350 4.19 -6.19 21.26
N VAL A 351 5.34 -5.50 21.42
CA VAL A 351 6.60 -6.17 21.78
C VAL A 351 6.63 -6.64 23.24
N LEU A 352 5.81 -6.06 24.12
CA LEU A 352 5.61 -6.59 25.48
C LEU A 352 4.91 -7.96 25.46
N ALA A 353 3.89 -8.14 24.61
CA ALA A 353 3.26 -9.45 24.44
C ALA A 353 4.27 -10.50 23.91
N MET A 354 5.18 -10.09 23.00
CA MET A 354 6.28 -10.94 22.55
C MET A 354 7.22 -11.32 23.70
N LEU A 355 7.57 -10.37 24.57
CA LEU A 355 8.42 -10.62 25.74
C LEU A 355 7.76 -11.60 26.73
N TYR A 356 6.44 -11.48 26.96
CA TYR A 356 5.70 -12.47 27.73
C TYR A 356 5.81 -13.88 27.14
N ALA A 357 5.59 -14.02 25.83
CA ALA A 357 5.67 -15.32 25.17
C ALA A 357 7.07 -15.94 25.28
N LEU A 358 8.12 -15.13 25.10
CA LEU A 358 9.51 -15.56 25.28
C LEU A 358 9.79 -16.02 26.72
N SER A 359 9.33 -15.25 27.71
CA SER A 359 9.48 -15.58 29.14
C SER A 359 8.70 -16.84 29.52
N ALA A 360 7.44 -16.97 29.11
CA ALA A 360 6.60 -18.14 29.37
C ALA A 360 7.19 -19.41 28.77
N ALA A 361 7.76 -19.32 27.57
CA ALA A 361 8.46 -20.42 26.92
C ALA A 361 9.87 -20.69 27.49
N ARG A 362 10.35 -19.86 28.43
CA ARG A 362 11.75 -19.88 28.93
C ARG A 362 12.76 -19.92 27.78
N SER A 363 12.56 -19.04 26.81
CA SER A 363 13.31 -19.04 25.56
C SER A 363 14.82 -19.03 25.78
N GLY A 364 15.54 -19.90 25.08
CA GLY A 364 17.01 -19.89 25.05
C GLY A 364 17.59 -18.87 24.07
N ARG A 365 16.74 -18.09 23.38
CA ARG A 365 17.17 -17.05 22.44
C ARG A 365 17.87 -15.94 23.22
N ASP A 366 18.78 -15.23 22.55
CA ASP A 366 19.35 -14.00 23.06
C ASP A 366 18.35 -12.86 22.84
N VAL A 367 17.75 -12.33 23.92
CA VAL A 367 16.59 -11.43 23.86
C VAL A 367 16.97 -10.02 24.31
N TRP A 368 16.78 -9.06 23.43
CA TRP A 368 17.09 -7.66 23.65
C TRP A 368 15.82 -6.81 23.72
N TRP A 369 15.49 -6.31 24.91
CA TRP A 369 14.50 -5.24 25.08
C TRP A 369 15.18 -3.88 24.92
N VAL A 370 14.85 -3.15 23.86
CA VAL A 370 15.40 -1.82 23.59
C VAL A 370 14.25 -0.82 23.51
N HIS A 371 14.18 0.11 24.44
CA HIS A 371 13.04 1.03 24.54
C HIS A 371 13.43 2.49 24.66
N SER A 372 12.80 3.33 23.83
CA SER A 372 12.97 4.78 23.86
C SER A 372 11.73 5.48 24.43
N THR A 373 11.91 6.32 25.44
CA THR A 373 10.84 7.14 26.00
C THR A 373 11.35 8.54 26.37
N ARG A 374 10.46 9.47 26.73
CA ARG A 374 10.86 10.85 27.04
C ARG A 374 11.69 10.90 28.31
N ASN A 375 11.17 10.34 29.40
CA ASN A 375 11.75 10.36 30.73
C ASN A 375 11.18 9.22 31.60
N PRO A 376 11.66 9.01 32.84
CA PRO A 376 11.16 7.94 33.70
C PRO A 376 9.64 7.99 33.95
N GLN A 377 9.03 9.18 33.96
CA GLN A 377 7.59 9.34 34.17
C GLN A 377 6.75 8.84 32.97
N THR A 378 7.34 8.78 31.77
CA THR A 378 6.69 8.25 30.57
C THR A 378 7.10 6.81 30.24
N LEU A 379 7.97 6.19 31.06
CA LEU A 379 8.30 4.78 30.91
C LEU A 379 7.11 3.93 31.35
N VAL A 380 6.61 3.08 30.45
CA VAL A 380 5.51 2.15 30.72
C VAL A 380 6.04 0.76 31.03
N PHE A 381 5.34 0.00 31.87
CA PHE A 381 5.62 -1.41 32.16
C PHE A 381 7.00 -1.69 32.79
N ALA A 382 7.62 -0.71 33.46
CA ALA A 382 9.01 -0.81 33.91
C ALA A 382 9.30 -2.05 34.78
N GLU A 383 8.49 -2.26 35.82
CA GLU A 383 8.65 -3.40 36.76
C GLU A 383 8.36 -4.74 36.06
N GLU A 384 7.35 -4.76 35.20
CA GLU A 384 6.92 -5.94 34.46
C GLU A 384 7.97 -6.39 33.45
N VAL A 385 8.51 -5.46 32.66
CA VAL A 385 9.59 -5.74 31.71
C VAL A 385 10.83 -6.25 32.44
N ALA A 386 11.21 -5.62 33.55
CA ALA A 386 12.37 -6.07 34.33
C ALA A 386 12.20 -7.53 34.79
N ALA A 387 11.03 -7.87 35.36
CA ALA A 387 10.75 -9.23 35.81
C ALA A 387 10.74 -10.26 34.66
N LEU A 388 10.22 -9.89 33.48
CA LEU A 388 10.21 -10.77 32.30
C LEU A 388 11.59 -10.93 31.65
N VAL A 389 12.42 -9.89 31.69
CA VAL A 389 13.81 -9.98 31.20
C VAL A 389 14.65 -10.83 32.15
N ASP A 390 14.49 -10.64 33.46
CA ASP A 390 15.22 -11.40 34.50
C ASP A 390 14.84 -12.90 34.52
N SER A 391 13.67 -13.27 34.00
CA SER A 391 13.25 -14.68 33.87
C SER A 391 13.94 -15.41 32.71
N LEU A 392 14.53 -14.68 31.76
CA LEU A 392 15.15 -15.22 30.56
C LEU A 392 16.63 -15.56 30.81
N PRO A 393 17.12 -16.73 30.35
CA PRO A 393 18.54 -17.09 30.47
C PRO A 393 19.49 -16.05 29.86
N HIS A 394 19.06 -15.42 28.75
CA HIS A 394 19.84 -14.46 27.98
C HIS A 394 19.02 -13.18 27.71
N GLY A 395 18.35 -12.66 28.73
CA GLY A 395 17.62 -11.39 28.66
C GLY A 395 18.52 -10.18 28.85
N ARG A 396 18.39 -9.16 27.99
CA ARG A 396 19.05 -7.86 28.11
C ARG A 396 18.05 -6.73 27.96
N GLN A 397 18.17 -5.71 28.81
CA GLN A 397 17.30 -4.53 28.77
C GLN A 397 18.14 -3.25 28.59
N ARG A 398 17.71 -2.39 27.66
CA ARG A 398 18.22 -1.03 27.53
C ARG A 398 17.07 -0.03 27.35
N VAL A 399 17.00 0.94 28.25
CA VAL A 399 16.08 2.08 28.14
C VAL A 399 16.86 3.36 27.83
N PHE A 400 16.36 4.13 26.88
CA PHE A 400 16.87 5.43 26.48
C PHE A 400 15.87 6.53 26.83
N TYR A 401 16.36 7.56 27.52
CA TYR A 401 15.57 8.74 27.89
C TYR A 401 15.94 9.92 27.01
N THR A 402 15.06 10.24 26.08
CA THR A 402 15.34 11.26 25.05
C THR A 402 15.51 12.68 25.61
N GLU A 403 14.95 12.96 26.79
CA GLU A 403 15.10 14.26 27.45
C GLU A 403 16.53 14.50 27.98
N THR A 404 17.25 13.44 28.38
CA THR A 404 18.60 13.55 28.96
C THR A 404 19.71 13.05 28.05
N GLN A 405 19.41 12.13 27.13
CA GLN A 405 20.39 11.47 26.28
C GLN A 405 20.27 11.83 24.79
N GLY A 406 19.22 12.58 24.40
CA GLY A 406 18.89 12.77 22.99
C GLY A 406 18.14 11.59 22.39
N ARG A 407 17.72 11.72 21.13
CA ARG A 407 17.06 10.62 20.40
C ARG A 407 18.10 9.54 20.06
N LEU A 408 17.65 8.30 19.93
CA LEU A 408 18.49 7.24 19.38
C LEU A 408 18.98 7.63 17.98
N ASP A 409 20.14 7.09 17.63
CA ASP A 409 20.83 7.26 16.35
C ASP A 409 21.55 5.96 15.96
N ARG A 410 22.30 5.99 14.86
CA ARG A 410 23.05 4.83 14.35
C ARG A 410 24.10 4.37 15.36
N GLU A 411 24.79 5.32 15.98
CA GLU A 411 25.84 5.09 16.96
C GLU A 411 25.29 4.37 18.19
N SER A 412 24.10 4.77 18.65
CA SER A 412 23.38 4.13 19.76
C SER A 412 23.07 2.67 19.47
N ILE A 413 22.60 2.34 18.26
CA ILE A 413 22.30 0.96 17.85
C ILE A 413 23.58 0.13 17.72
N ALA A 414 24.62 0.68 17.08
CA ALA A 414 25.91 0.01 16.94
C ALA A 414 26.54 -0.31 18.32
N ALA A 415 26.42 0.61 19.28
CA ALA A 415 26.96 0.44 20.64
C ALA A 415 26.26 -0.66 21.46
N LEU A 416 25.07 -1.12 21.05
CA LEU A 416 24.40 -2.26 21.71
C LEU A 416 25.12 -3.58 21.40
N GLY A 417 25.83 -3.71 20.28
CA GLY A 417 26.52 -4.94 19.90
C GLY A 417 25.59 -6.12 19.64
N VAL A 418 24.39 -5.86 19.11
CA VAL A 418 23.39 -6.89 18.83
C VAL A 418 23.87 -7.78 17.65
N PRO A 419 23.67 -9.11 17.71
CA PRO A 419 23.98 -10.00 16.59
C PRO A 419 23.23 -9.62 15.32
N THR A 420 23.90 -9.61 14.17
CA THR A 420 23.30 -9.20 12.88
C THR A 420 22.33 -10.22 12.28
N ASN A 421 22.37 -11.48 12.73
CA ASN A 421 21.37 -12.49 12.39
C ASN A 421 20.11 -12.40 13.27
N ALA A 422 20.00 -11.40 14.15
CA ALA A 422 18.83 -11.23 15.01
C ALA A 422 17.59 -10.84 14.20
N ILE A 423 16.43 -11.30 14.66
CA ILE A 423 15.12 -10.87 14.15
C ILE A 423 14.67 -9.65 14.95
N ALA A 424 14.42 -8.53 14.27
CA ALA A 424 14.04 -7.27 14.89
C ALA A 424 12.54 -6.99 14.73
N TYR A 425 11.87 -6.69 15.83
CA TYR A 425 10.47 -6.26 15.89
C TYR A 425 10.40 -4.80 16.32
N LEU A 426 9.95 -3.95 15.41
CA LEU A 426 9.92 -2.49 15.55
C LEU A 426 8.51 -1.96 15.76
N CYS A 427 8.31 -1.14 16.78
CA CYS A 427 7.05 -0.41 16.93
C CYS A 427 7.22 0.96 17.60
N GLY A 428 6.69 2.02 16.97
CA GLY A 428 6.80 3.38 17.48
C GLY A 428 6.27 4.42 16.48
N PRO A 429 6.55 5.72 16.72
CA PRO A 429 6.18 6.79 15.79
C PRO A 429 6.80 6.60 14.40
N THR A 430 6.13 7.07 13.34
CA THR A 430 6.54 6.88 11.93
C THR A 430 8.00 7.23 11.67
N GLN A 431 8.46 8.39 12.16
CA GLN A 431 9.85 8.81 11.97
C GLN A 431 10.84 7.89 12.69
N PHE A 432 10.54 7.50 13.93
CA PHE A 432 11.36 6.54 14.68
C PHE A 432 11.47 5.20 13.96
N MET A 433 10.38 4.73 13.36
CA MET A 433 10.33 3.46 12.63
C MET A 433 11.18 3.50 11.36
N ALA A 434 11.10 4.59 10.60
CA ALA A 434 11.93 4.81 9.42
C ALA A 434 13.41 4.87 9.81
N ASP A 435 13.75 5.68 10.81
CA ASP A 435 15.14 5.84 11.25
C ASP A 435 15.69 4.52 11.83
N ALA A 436 14.90 3.79 12.64
CA ALA A 436 15.32 2.51 13.22
C ALA A 436 15.59 1.42 12.17
N ARG A 437 14.80 1.36 11.10
CA ARG A 437 15.07 0.47 9.97
C ARG A 437 16.41 0.81 9.31
N ASP A 438 16.67 2.10 9.08
CA ASP A 438 17.93 2.56 8.51
C ASP A 438 19.12 2.26 9.43
N TRP A 439 18.96 2.44 10.74
CA TRP A 439 20.02 2.17 11.72
C TRP A 439 20.36 0.68 11.80
N LEU A 440 19.36 -0.20 11.83
CA LEU A 440 19.58 -1.65 11.87
C LEU A 440 20.19 -2.17 10.57
N THR A 441 19.71 -1.69 9.42
CA THR A 441 20.28 -2.03 8.11
C THR A 441 21.75 -1.58 8.04
N ALA A 442 22.05 -0.36 8.51
CA ALA A 442 23.42 0.14 8.58
C ALA A 442 24.30 -0.65 9.58
N ALA A 443 23.71 -1.25 10.61
CA ALA A 443 24.38 -2.14 11.54
C ALA A 443 24.58 -3.58 10.98
N GLY A 444 24.09 -3.87 9.77
CA GLY A 444 24.31 -5.13 9.06
C GLY A 444 23.16 -6.14 9.18
N PHE A 445 21.98 -5.73 9.64
CA PHE A 445 20.79 -6.58 9.62
C PHE A 445 20.30 -6.79 8.19
N ASP A 446 19.82 -8.00 7.90
CA ASP A 446 19.04 -8.26 6.69
C ASP A 446 17.69 -7.50 6.78
N PRO A 447 17.33 -6.65 5.80
CA PRO A 447 16.03 -5.99 5.76
C PRO A 447 14.83 -6.95 5.90
N ALA A 448 14.96 -8.19 5.43
CA ALA A 448 13.93 -9.23 5.56
C ALA A 448 13.68 -9.66 7.02
N HIS A 449 14.66 -9.47 7.92
CA HIS A 449 14.56 -9.79 9.34
C HIS A 449 14.06 -8.61 10.19
N ILE A 450 13.70 -7.48 9.56
CA ILE A 450 13.20 -6.29 10.25
C ILE A 450 11.69 -6.16 10.04
N HIS A 451 10.94 -6.66 11.02
CA HIS A 451 9.48 -6.58 11.08
C HIS A 451 9.05 -5.29 11.78
N SER A 452 7.93 -4.68 11.36
CA SER A 452 7.49 -3.44 11.98
C SER A 452 5.98 -3.24 11.94
N GLU A 453 5.38 -2.72 13.01
CA GLU A 453 3.96 -2.33 13.05
C GLU A 453 3.79 -0.82 13.16
N LEU A 454 3.00 -0.24 12.24
CA LEU A 454 2.63 1.17 12.26
C LEU A 454 1.28 1.39 12.96
N PHE A 455 1.28 2.23 13.99
CA PHE A 455 0.04 2.69 14.62
C PHE A 455 -0.60 3.82 13.82
N GLY A 456 -1.50 3.45 12.89
CA GLY A 456 -2.26 4.38 12.06
C GLY A 456 -2.25 3.97 10.58
N ALA A 457 -2.87 4.79 9.75
CA ALA A 457 -2.99 4.54 8.31
C ALA A 457 -1.62 4.61 7.61
N LEU A 458 -1.46 3.78 6.58
CA LEU A 458 -0.27 3.80 5.73
C LEU A 458 -0.16 5.12 4.96
N PRO A 459 1.05 5.57 4.58
CA PRO A 459 1.21 6.72 3.71
C PRO A 459 0.47 6.53 2.38
N SER A 460 -0.06 7.63 1.85
CA SER A 460 -0.76 7.62 0.57
C SER A 460 0.20 7.36 -0.60
N ILE A 461 -0.33 6.70 -1.63
CA ILE A 461 0.36 6.48 -2.91
C ILE A 461 -0.61 6.91 -4.00
N ASN A 462 -0.53 8.18 -4.42
CA ASN A 462 -1.47 8.80 -5.36
C ASN A 462 -0.70 9.54 -6.48
N PRO A 463 -0.11 8.82 -7.44
CA PRO A 463 0.81 9.42 -8.41
C PRO A 463 0.20 10.57 -9.22
N GLY A 464 0.92 11.70 -9.30
CA GLY A 464 0.49 12.90 -10.03
C GLY A 464 -0.51 13.80 -9.31
N VAL A 465 -1.03 13.41 -8.14
CA VAL A 465 -1.80 14.34 -7.31
C VAL A 465 -0.83 15.33 -6.67
N VAL A 466 -1.06 16.62 -6.87
CA VAL A 466 -0.27 17.67 -6.22
C VAL A 466 -0.79 17.85 -4.80
N GLU A 467 0.06 17.60 -3.80
CA GLU A 467 -0.28 17.90 -2.41
C GLU A 467 -0.35 19.42 -2.21
N THR A 468 -1.56 19.96 -2.14
CA THR A 468 -1.80 21.38 -1.89
C THR A 468 -2.22 21.59 -0.44
N GLY A 469 -1.29 21.98 0.43
CA GLY A 469 -1.57 22.44 1.79
C GLY A 469 -1.31 21.41 2.90
N VAL A 470 -1.76 21.74 4.11
CA VAL A 470 -1.59 20.89 5.29
C VAL A 470 -2.53 19.69 5.19
N ARG A 471 -1.96 18.49 5.22
CA ARG A 471 -2.73 17.24 5.26
C ARG A 471 -3.71 17.28 6.42
N ARG A 472 -5.00 17.24 6.11
CA ARG A 472 -6.06 17.22 7.11
C ARG A 472 -6.09 15.86 7.77
N THR A 473 -6.46 15.84 9.05
CA THR A 473 -6.74 14.58 9.74
C THR A 473 -8.05 14.01 9.21
N PRO A 474 -8.19 12.67 9.11
CA PRO A 474 -9.42 12.04 8.65
C PRO A 474 -10.66 12.62 9.35
N HIS A 475 -11.69 12.94 8.56
CA HIS A 475 -12.91 13.59 9.03
C HIS A 475 -14.15 13.10 8.26
N PRO A 476 -15.37 13.22 8.81
CA PRO A 476 -16.58 12.96 8.05
C PRO A 476 -16.68 13.83 6.79
N PRO A 477 -17.24 13.33 5.68
CA PRO A 477 -17.35 14.13 4.46
C PRO A 477 -18.27 15.33 4.68
N GLY A 478 -18.10 16.38 3.85
CA GLY A 478 -19.01 17.52 3.85
C GLY A 478 -20.41 17.15 3.36
N GLY A 479 -21.43 17.87 3.82
CA GLY A 479 -22.83 17.65 3.43
C GLY A 479 -23.64 16.81 4.44
N PRO A 480 -24.86 16.38 4.08
CA PRO A 480 -25.68 15.53 4.93
C PRO A 480 -25.02 14.15 5.09
N ALA A 481 -25.17 13.55 6.27
CA ALA A 481 -24.70 12.19 6.51
C ALA A 481 -25.41 11.21 5.57
N GLY A 482 -24.65 10.25 5.04
CA GLY A 482 -25.21 9.16 4.26
C GLY A 482 -26.25 8.35 5.04
N THR A 483 -27.18 7.74 4.32
CA THR A 483 -28.21 6.86 4.88
C THR A 483 -27.94 5.38 4.63
N GLY A 484 -26.86 5.06 3.90
CA GLY A 484 -26.42 3.71 3.63
C GLY A 484 -25.63 3.08 4.79
N PRO A 485 -25.07 1.88 4.58
CA PRO A 485 -24.33 1.16 5.61
C PRO A 485 -23.16 1.95 6.18
N ALA A 486 -22.85 1.73 7.46
CA ALA A 486 -21.68 2.32 8.10
C ALA A 486 -20.39 1.72 7.51
N ILE A 487 -19.46 2.58 7.13
CA ILE A 487 -18.11 2.23 6.66
C ILE A 487 -17.10 2.75 7.68
N THR A 488 -16.25 1.85 8.16
CA THR A 488 -15.18 2.15 9.10
C THR A 488 -13.82 2.00 8.40
N PHE A 489 -13.05 3.07 8.38
CA PHE A 489 -11.63 3.08 8.06
C PHE A 489 -10.86 2.88 9.38
N ALA A 490 -10.47 1.64 9.68
CA ALA A 490 -10.00 1.22 11.01
C ALA A 490 -8.69 1.89 11.45
N ARG A 491 -7.71 2.01 10.54
CA ARG A 491 -6.39 2.61 10.83
C ARG A 491 -6.46 4.13 10.87
N SER A 492 -7.36 4.70 10.08
CA SER A 492 -7.70 6.13 10.12
C SER A 492 -8.61 6.47 11.30
N GLY A 493 -9.31 5.47 11.83
CA GLY A 493 -10.22 5.62 12.95
C GLY A 493 -11.46 6.46 12.63
N LEU A 494 -11.97 6.36 11.42
CA LEU A 494 -13.14 7.11 11.01
C LEU A 494 -14.26 6.15 10.65
N THR A 495 -15.44 6.37 11.22
CA THR A 495 -16.67 5.68 10.83
C THR A 495 -17.63 6.71 10.25
N VAL A 496 -18.13 6.46 9.05
CA VAL A 496 -19.08 7.32 8.32
C VAL A 496 -20.12 6.46 7.62
N ASN A 497 -21.33 6.98 7.41
CA ASN A 497 -22.34 6.27 6.65
C ASN A 497 -22.13 6.47 5.14
N TRP A 498 -22.33 5.40 4.38
CA TRP A 498 -22.29 5.44 2.92
C TRP A 498 -23.36 6.37 2.34
N SER A 499 -22.99 7.17 1.34
CA SER A 499 -23.91 7.92 0.49
C SER A 499 -23.82 7.41 -0.95
N ALA A 500 -24.96 7.35 -1.64
CA ALA A 500 -25.02 7.03 -3.06
C ALA A 500 -24.39 8.12 -3.96
N ASP A 501 -24.03 9.28 -3.40
CA ASP A 501 -23.29 10.33 -4.11
C ASP A 501 -21.84 9.92 -4.44
N TYR A 502 -21.30 8.89 -3.78
CA TYR A 502 -19.97 8.36 -4.02
C TYR A 502 -20.05 7.13 -4.93
N ALA A 503 -19.29 7.14 -6.03
CA ALA A 503 -19.28 6.04 -6.99
C ALA A 503 -18.46 4.82 -6.49
N SER A 504 -17.55 5.03 -5.54
CA SER A 504 -16.71 3.99 -4.96
C SER A 504 -16.33 4.30 -3.50
N ILE A 505 -15.93 3.26 -2.77
CA ILE A 505 -15.36 3.40 -1.41
C ILE A 505 -14.14 4.33 -1.42
N LEU A 506 -13.33 4.30 -2.50
CA LEU A 506 -12.21 5.23 -2.68
C LEU A 506 -12.68 6.68 -2.70
N ASP A 507 -13.76 7.01 -3.41
CA ASP A 507 -14.26 8.38 -3.50
C ASP A 507 -14.71 8.89 -2.12
N LEU A 508 -15.39 8.04 -1.34
CA LEU A 508 -15.76 8.38 0.04
C LEU A 508 -14.52 8.54 0.92
N ALA A 509 -13.54 7.65 0.83
CA ALA A 509 -12.29 7.73 1.60
C ALA A 509 -11.53 9.04 1.30
N GLU A 510 -11.46 9.44 0.03
CA GLU A 510 -10.85 10.72 -0.36
C GLU A 510 -11.62 11.92 0.18
N ALA A 511 -12.95 11.91 0.12
CA ALA A 511 -13.78 12.98 0.69
C ALA A 511 -13.66 13.09 2.22
N CYS A 512 -13.16 12.03 2.87
CA CYS A 512 -12.88 11.96 4.28
C CYS A 512 -11.43 12.29 4.67
N ASP A 513 -10.56 12.64 3.70
CA ASP A 513 -9.11 12.79 3.91
C ASP A 513 -8.44 11.53 4.51
N VAL A 514 -9.01 10.35 4.26
CA VAL A 514 -8.39 9.06 4.62
C VAL A 514 -7.19 8.82 3.70
N PRO A 515 -6.02 8.45 4.25
CA PRO A 515 -4.86 8.07 3.44
C PRO A 515 -5.17 6.88 2.52
N THR A 516 -5.28 7.14 1.23
CA THR A 516 -5.54 6.12 0.21
C THR A 516 -4.33 5.85 -0.66
N ARG A 517 -4.32 4.67 -1.29
CA ARG A 517 -3.33 4.23 -2.27
C ARG A 517 -4.07 3.82 -3.54
N PHE A 518 -3.81 4.46 -4.67
CA PHE A 518 -4.44 4.10 -5.94
C PHE A 518 -3.64 4.57 -7.16
N SER A 519 -3.91 3.96 -8.32
CA SER A 519 -3.43 4.45 -9.63
C SER A 519 -4.51 4.40 -10.71
N CYS A 520 -5.03 3.22 -11.09
CA CYS A 520 -5.96 3.11 -12.22
C CYS A 520 -7.37 3.67 -11.96
N ARG A 521 -7.86 3.55 -10.72
CA ARG A 521 -9.25 3.86 -10.30
C ARG A 521 -10.34 3.05 -11.03
N SER A 522 -10.01 1.87 -11.55
CA SER A 522 -10.91 1.00 -12.32
C SER A 522 -10.75 -0.49 -12.00
N GLY A 523 -10.13 -0.82 -10.86
CA GLY A 523 -9.98 -2.20 -10.39
C GLY A 523 -9.03 -3.08 -11.22
N VAL A 524 -7.94 -2.53 -11.75
CA VAL A 524 -6.98 -3.28 -12.60
C VAL A 524 -5.55 -3.29 -12.08
N CYS A 525 -5.06 -2.19 -11.49
CA CYS A 525 -3.66 -2.11 -11.09
C CYS A 525 -3.36 -2.69 -9.69
N HIS A 526 -4.38 -3.08 -8.92
CA HIS A 526 -4.32 -3.63 -7.56
C HIS A 526 -3.61 -2.76 -6.49
N VAL A 527 -3.11 -1.56 -6.84
CA VAL A 527 -2.54 -0.59 -5.89
C VAL A 527 -3.50 -0.21 -4.74
N CYS A 528 -4.82 -0.30 -4.98
CA CYS A 528 -5.84 0.01 -3.99
C CYS A 528 -6.37 -1.21 -3.21
N VAL A 529 -5.68 -2.37 -3.28
CA VAL A 529 -5.99 -3.50 -2.42
C VAL A 529 -6.02 -3.04 -0.95
N THR A 530 -7.07 -3.45 -0.24
CA THR A 530 -7.28 -3.11 1.18
C THR A 530 -7.89 -4.31 1.88
N GLY A 531 -7.40 -4.66 3.06
CA GLY A 531 -7.95 -5.75 3.87
C GLY A 531 -9.36 -5.42 4.37
N VAL A 532 -10.28 -6.40 4.28
CA VAL A 532 -11.61 -6.37 4.86
C VAL A 532 -11.58 -7.00 6.24
N VAL A 533 -11.82 -6.19 7.27
CA VAL A 533 -11.86 -6.65 8.66
C VAL A 533 -13.19 -7.33 8.97
N ALA A 534 -14.29 -6.74 8.50
CA ALA A 534 -15.64 -7.27 8.66
C ALA A 534 -16.58 -6.68 7.60
N GLY A 535 -17.65 -7.41 7.26
CA GLY A 535 -18.64 -6.97 6.29
C GLY A 535 -18.41 -7.52 4.88
N THR A 536 -19.23 -7.06 3.94
CA THR A 536 -19.20 -7.50 2.55
C THR A 536 -19.19 -6.30 1.61
N THR A 537 -18.61 -6.49 0.43
CA THR A 537 -18.57 -5.51 -0.65
C THR A 537 -19.09 -6.11 -1.93
N THR A 538 -19.60 -5.26 -2.81
CA THR A 538 -19.83 -5.56 -4.22
C THR A 538 -19.05 -4.58 -5.08
N TYR A 539 -19.07 -4.76 -6.40
CA TYR A 539 -18.34 -3.91 -7.34
C TYR A 539 -19.32 -3.20 -8.27
N ALA A 540 -19.20 -1.86 -8.35
CA ALA A 540 -19.92 -1.08 -9.35
C ALA A 540 -19.42 -1.44 -10.77
N GLN A 541 -18.12 -1.66 -10.90
CA GLN A 541 -17.49 -2.28 -12.06
C GLN A 541 -16.65 -3.47 -11.59
N PRO A 542 -16.96 -4.70 -12.03
CA PRO A 542 -16.15 -5.88 -11.70
C PRO A 542 -14.69 -5.68 -12.12
N PRO A 543 -13.72 -5.99 -11.24
CA PRO A 543 -12.32 -5.99 -11.61
C PRO A 543 -12.01 -7.14 -12.58
N LEU A 544 -10.93 -7.01 -13.36
CA LEU A 544 -10.51 -8.08 -14.29
C LEU A 544 -9.99 -9.31 -13.55
N GLU A 545 -9.39 -9.07 -12.39
CA GLU A 545 -8.96 -10.08 -11.45
C GLU A 545 -9.43 -9.68 -10.05
N ALA A 546 -9.99 -10.63 -9.31
CA ALA A 546 -10.37 -10.39 -7.93
C ALA A 546 -9.12 -10.29 -7.05
N PRO A 547 -9.12 -9.46 -5.99
CA PRO A 547 -8.04 -9.47 -5.01
C PRO A 547 -8.06 -10.78 -4.21
N GLY A 548 -7.09 -10.96 -3.30
CA GLY A 548 -7.02 -12.13 -2.44
C GLY A 548 -8.23 -12.28 -1.51
N GLU A 549 -8.36 -13.46 -0.90
CA GLU A 549 -9.41 -13.70 0.09
C GLU A 549 -9.29 -12.71 1.27
N GLY A 550 -10.41 -12.11 1.66
CA GLY A 550 -10.42 -11.10 2.73
C GLY A 550 -9.92 -9.71 2.30
N GLU A 551 -9.73 -9.46 1.01
CA GLU A 551 -9.31 -8.17 0.47
C GLU A 551 -10.36 -7.55 -0.48
N VAL A 552 -10.23 -6.24 -0.74
CA VAL A 552 -11.10 -5.50 -1.67
C VAL A 552 -10.32 -4.46 -2.48
N LEU A 553 -10.74 -4.26 -3.74
CA LEU A 553 -10.28 -3.14 -4.57
C LEU A 553 -11.20 -1.92 -4.37
N ILE A 554 -10.87 -1.07 -3.39
CA ILE A 554 -11.74 0.04 -2.97
C ILE A 554 -12.08 1.05 -4.08
N CYS A 555 -11.30 1.10 -5.16
CA CYS A 555 -11.51 2.04 -6.25
C CYS A 555 -12.65 1.70 -7.21
N SER A 556 -13.18 0.49 -7.16
CA SER A 556 -14.38 0.07 -7.92
C SER A 556 -15.43 -0.62 -7.04
N ALA A 557 -15.14 -0.79 -5.75
CA ALA A 557 -16.03 -1.42 -4.78
C ALA A 557 -17.03 -0.43 -4.15
N VAL A 558 -18.18 -0.95 -3.77
CA VAL A 558 -19.24 -0.28 -2.97
C VAL A 558 -19.66 -1.23 -1.82
N PRO A 559 -20.16 -0.72 -0.68
CA PRO A 559 -20.52 -1.57 0.46
C PRO A 559 -21.74 -2.45 0.13
N GLY A 560 -21.69 -3.73 0.50
CA GLY A 560 -22.84 -4.64 0.52
C GLY A 560 -23.53 -4.72 1.88
N SER A 561 -22.79 -4.41 2.96
CA SER A 561 -23.27 -4.36 4.34
C SER A 561 -22.52 -3.27 5.12
N GLU A 562 -22.73 -3.17 6.44
CA GLU A 562 -21.75 -2.49 7.29
C GLU A 562 -20.36 -3.08 7.04
N LEU A 563 -19.36 -2.21 6.93
CA LEU A 563 -18.05 -2.56 6.42
C LEU A 563 -16.94 -1.97 7.30
N VAL A 564 -15.92 -2.77 7.58
CA VAL A 564 -14.71 -2.33 8.28
C VAL A 564 -13.51 -2.67 7.42
N LEU A 565 -12.75 -1.64 7.03
CA LEU A 565 -11.58 -1.73 6.16
C LEU A 565 -10.32 -1.40 6.94
N ASP A 566 -9.22 -2.09 6.65
CA ASP A 566 -7.90 -1.83 7.24
C ASP A 566 -7.22 -0.60 6.60
N LEU A 567 -7.86 0.56 6.75
CA LEU A 567 -7.49 1.83 6.08
C LEU A 567 -7.52 3.02 7.04
#